data_AF-A0A2G6K702-F1
#
_entry.id   AF-A0A2G6K702-F1
#
_cell.length_a   1.000
_cell.length_b   1.000
_cell.length_c   1.000
_cell.angle_alpha   90.00
_cell.angle_beta   90.00
_cell.angle_gamma   90.00
#
_symmetry.space_group_name_H-M   'P 1'
#
loop_
_entity.id
_entity.type
_entity.pdbx_description
1 polymer ?
#
loop_
_entity_poly.entity_id
_entity_poly.type
_entity_poly.pdbx_seq_one_letter_code
_entity_poly.pdbx_strand_id
1 'polypeptide(L)'
;MPTLDQLDVHALRQVIATFRDTVRNHSSELNRLNVYPVPDGDTGTNMSRTLDAVVTEMEGVDADDLDATCDAISHGSLMGARGNSGVILSQILRGVASTLKDHAGGAGRKVADALSAASTGAYQAVMKPIEGTILTVVRESAEAAKVASASDESSLVEVLRAARDAGREALANTPELLPVLKDAGVVDAGGAGYLLFLDSALHVVDGEELPEPDDDGPALELVENVAMRHSDVEGELDVSEQRYEVMYFLDLVDDRIGDFRQRWAEIGDSIVVVGGDGLWNCHIHTNEIGDAIEAAIELDGRPRKIRVTDLFEEVAEEHTHRVEEMMGEHVPARAGAGLPPVTTAVVAV
;
A
#
# COMPACT_ATOMS: atom_id res chain seq x y z
N MET A 1 1.45 -27.66 12.45
CA MET A 1 -0.02 -27.76 12.35
C MET A 1 -0.34 -28.67 11.16
N PRO A 2 -1.53 -29.30 11.06
CA PRO A 2 -1.88 -30.00 9.83
C PRO A 2 -2.01 -29.00 8.67
N THR A 3 -1.51 -29.38 7.49
CA THR A 3 -1.67 -28.60 6.26
C THR A 3 -3.16 -28.44 5.92
N LEU A 4 -3.58 -27.23 5.57
CA LEU A 4 -4.95 -26.92 5.18
C LEU A 4 -5.16 -27.13 3.69
N ASP A 5 -6.22 -27.86 3.33
CA ASP A 5 -6.64 -28.05 1.94
C ASP A 5 -7.51 -26.87 1.44
N GLN A 6 -8.02 -26.02 2.33
CA GLN A 6 -8.86 -24.87 2.01
C GLN A 6 -8.62 -23.70 2.96
N LEU A 7 -8.85 -22.48 2.46
CA LEU A 7 -8.87 -21.26 3.26
C LEU A 7 -10.31 -20.98 3.71
N ASP A 8 -10.73 -21.62 4.79
CA ASP A 8 -12.05 -21.35 5.41
C ASP A 8 -12.06 -20.01 6.17
N VAL A 9 -13.21 -19.64 6.74
CA VAL A 9 -13.38 -18.37 7.45
C VAL A 9 -12.38 -18.20 8.59
N HIS A 10 -12.09 -19.25 9.37
CA HIS A 10 -11.16 -19.16 10.49
C HIS A 10 -9.73 -19.00 10.00
N ALA A 11 -9.34 -19.77 8.98
CA ALA A 11 -8.02 -19.65 8.36
C ALA A 11 -7.84 -18.26 7.74
N LEU A 12 -8.83 -17.72 7.03
CA LEU A 12 -8.78 -16.37 6.48
C LEU A 12 -8.58 -15.31 7.58
N ARG A 13 -9.38 -15.37 8.65
CA ARG A 13 -9.25 -14.46 9.79
C ARG A 13 -7.87 -14.55 10.43
N GLN A 14 -7.34 -15.76 10.57
CA GLN A 14 -6.01 -15.99 11.09
C GLN A 14 -4.93 -15.43 10.16
N VAL A 15 -5.04 -15.61 8.84
CA VAL A 15 -4.11 -15.03 7.85
C VAL A 15 -4.07 -13.51 7.97
N ILE A 16 -5.22 -12.85 8.09
CA ILE A 16 -5.28 -11.38 8.21
C ILE A 16 -4.66 -10.91 9.54
N ALA A 17 -4.94 -11.60 10.66
CA ALA A 17 -4.35 -11.28 11.94
C ALA A 17 -2.83 -11.50 11.95
N THR A 18 -2.36 -12.63 11.43
CA THR A 18 -0.93 -12.93 11.26
C THR A 18 -0.28 -11.90 10.35
N PHE A 19 -0.90 -11.53 9.24
CA PHE A 19 -0.37 -10.52 8.33
C PHE A 19 -0.23 -9.15 9.00
N ARG A 20 -1.24 -8.73 9.79
CA ARG A 20 -1.15 -7.52 10.61
C ARG A 20 0.06 -7.57 11.56
N ASP A 21 0.19 -8.64 12.33
CA ASP A 21 1.27 -8.80 13.31
C ASP A 21 2.64 -8.82 12.63
N THR A 22 2.77 -9.54 11.52
CA THR A 22 3.99 -9.61 10.72
C THR A 22 4.39 -8.24 10.18
N VAL A 23 3.47 -7.50 9.56
CA VAL A 23 3.76 -6.13 9.06
C VAL A 23 4.14 -5.19 10.20
N ARG A 24 3.49 -5.30 11.36
CA ARG A 24 3.84 -4.50 12.54
C ARG A 24 5.29 -4.77 12.99
N ASN A 25 5.72 -6.03 13.00
CA ASN A 25 7.08 -6.41 13.38
C ASN A 25 8.12 -5.94 12.34
N HIS A 26 7.75 -5.90 11.06
CA HIS A 26 8.61 -5.42 9.96
C HIS A 26 8.44 -3.92 9.67
N SER A 27 7.64 -3.19 10.46
CA SER A 27 7.26 -1.81 10.13
C SER A 27 8.49 -0.90 9.97
N SER A 28 9.49 -1.04 10.85
CA SER A 28 10.72 -0.25 10.77
C SER A 28 11.56 -0.59 9.54
N GLU A 29 11.59 -1.85 9.13
CA GLU A 29 12.29 -2.29 7.91
C GLU A 29 11.60 -1.76 6.65
N LEU A 30 10.27 -1.91 6.56
CA LEU A 30 9.48 -1.39 5.45
C LEU A 30 9.59 0.14 5.34
N ASN A 31 9.61 0.83 6.48
CA ASN A 31 9.87 2.27 6.54
C ASN A 31 11.26 2.63 5.99
N ARG A 32 12.30 1.86 6.32
CA ARG A 32 13.67 2.06 5.79
C ARG A 32 13.77 1.86 4.27
N LEU A 33 12.94 1.00 3.69
CA LEU A 33 12.89 0.77 2.24
C LEU A 33 12.14 1.87 1.48
N ASN A 34 11.37 2.73 2.17
CA ASN A 34 10.49 3.70 1.54
C ASN A 34 11.28 4.87 0.95
N VAL A 35 11.54 4.80 -0.36
CA VAL A 35 12.24 5.84 -1.12
C VAL A 35 11.43 6.36 -2.33
N TYR A 36 10.24 5.81 -2.57
CA TYR A 36 9.39 6.14 -3.71
C TYR A 36 7.89 6.04 -3.35
N PRO A 37 7.03 6.97 -3.83
CA PRO A 37 7.38 8.17 -4.57
C PRO A 37 8.00 9.26 -3.69
N VAL A 38 7.77 9.20 -2.38
CA VAL A 38 8.28 10.16 -1.39
C VAL A 38 9.06 9.37 -0.33
N PRO A 39 10.31 9.76 0.00
CA PRO A 39 11.12 9.07 0.99
C PRO A 39 10.76 9.46 2.44
N ASP A 40 9.47 9.51 2.75
CA ASP A 40 8.91 9.90 4.06
C ASP A 40 8.97 8.79 5.11
N GLY A 41 9.47 7.60 4.77
CA GLY A 41 9.67 6.54 5.76
C GLY A 41 8.39 6.02 6.40
N ASP A 42 7.22 6.19 5.79
CA ASP A 42 5.96 5.86 6.47
C ASP A 42 5.29 4.54 6.04
N THR A 43 5.83 3.85 5.02
CA THR A 43 5.13 2.75 4.34
C THR A 43 4.71 1.62 5.28
N GLY A 44 5.61 1.12 6.13
CA GLY A 44 5.28 0.10 7.13
C GLY A 44 4.26 0.58 8.14
N THR A 45 4.37 1.85 8.57
CA THR A 45 3.42 2.47 9.51
C THR A 45 2.02 2.58 8.91
N ASN A 46 1.92 3.01 7.65
CA ASN A 46 0.66 3.15 6.93
C ASN A 46 -0.01 1.79 6.66
N MET A 47 0.77 0.80 6.23
CA MET A 47 0.26 -0.58 6.07
C MET A 47 -0.20 -1.17 7.40
N SER A 48 0.58 -1.03 8.48
CA SER A 48 0.22 -1.53 9.81
C SER A 48 -1.07 -0.92 10.34
N ARG A 49 -1.23 0.42 10.22
CA ARG A 49 -2.46 1.14 10.63
C ARG A 49 -3.68 0.73 9.79
N THR A 50 -3.48 0.49 8.50
CA THR A 50 -4.55 -0.02 7.62
C THR A 50 -4.99 -1.41 8.08
N LEU A 51 -4.05 -2.30 8.37
CA LEU A 51 -4.34 -3.66 8.85
C LEU A 51 -4.96 -3.68 10.26
N ASP A 52 -4.61 -2.73 11.13
CA ASP A 52 -5.28 -2.57 12.43
C ASP A 52 -6.76 -2.25 12.27
N ALA A 53 -7.12 -1.38 11.33
CA ALA A 53 -8.52 -1.08 11.03
C ALA A 53 -9.25 -2.31 10.48
N VAL A 54 -8.61 -3.08 9.60
CA VAL A 54 -9.14 -4.35 9.05
C VAL A 54 -9.43 -5.36 10.17
N VAL A 55 -8.46 -5.60 11.05
CA VAL A 55 -8.62 -6.56 12.17
C VAL A 55 -9.71 -6.08 13.12
N THR A 56 -9.74 -4.78 13.45
CA THR A 56 -10.76 -4.21 14.33
C THR A 56 -12.18 -4.39 13.76
N GLU A 57 -12.37 -4.13 12.47
CA GLU A 57 -13.66 -4.33 11.80
C GLU A 57 -14.05 -5.82 11.79
N MET A 58 -13.09 -6.70 11.50
CA MET A 58 -13.28 -8.14 11.46
C MET A 58 -13.62 -8.74 12.84
N GLU A 59 -13.08 -8.20 13.93
CA GLU A 59 -13.44 -8.58 15.31
C GLU A 59 -14.88 -8.16 15.69
N GLY A 60 -15.47 -7.19 14.98
CA GLY A 60 -16.83 -6.71 15.20
C GLY A 60 -17.93 -7.57 14.58
N VAL A 61 -17.59 -8.55 13.75
CA VAL A 61 -18.55 -9.44 13.06
C VAL A 61 -18.48 -10.88 13.58
N ASP A 62 -19.50 -11.69 13.25
CA ASP A 62 -19.52 -13.11 13.61
C ASP A 62 -18.33 -13.86 13.01
N ALA A 63 -17.60 -14.62 13.83
CA ALA A 63 -16.37 -15.30 13.45
C ALA A 63 -16.63 -16.53 12.56
N ASP A 64 -17.87 -17.03 12.53
CA ASP A 64 -18.30 -18.16 11.70
C ASP A 64 -18.91 -17.71 10.36
N ASP A 65 -19.11 -16.39 10.16
CA ASP A 65 -19.73 -15.82 8.95
C ASP A 65 -18.65 -15.34 7.96
N LEU A 66 -18.47 -16.10 6.88
CA LEU A 66 -17.51 -15.79 5.83
C LEU A 66 -17.87 -14.50 5.08
N ASP A 67 -19.16 -14.29 4.79
CA ASP A 67 -19.61 -13.13 4.02
C ASP A 67 -19.39 -11.85 4.83
N ALA A 68 -19.80 -11.86 6.10
CA ALA A 68 -19.56 -10.76 7.02
C ALA A 68 -18.06 -10.51 7.27
N THR A 69 -17.25 -11.57 7.37
CA THR A 69 -15.79 -11.46 7.48
C THR A 69 -15.18 -10.79 6.24
N CYS A 70 -15.56 -11.21 5.04
CA CYS A 70 -15.05 -10.60 3.80
C CYS A 70 -15.54 -9.15 3.61
N ASP A 71 -16.77 -8.84 4.03
CA ASP A 71 -17.28 -7.45 4.08
C ASP A 71 -16.46 -6.59 5.04
N ALA A 72 -16.20 -7.11 6.24
CA ALA A 72 -15.37 -6.42 7.24
C ALA A 72 -13.95 -6.18 6.73
N ILE A 73 -13.34 -7.16 6.05
CA ILE A 73 -12.01 -6.97 5.45
C ILE A 73 -12.03 -5.86 4.39
N SER A 74 -13.02 -5.88 3.50
CA SER A 74 -13.13 -4.90 2.41
C SER A 74 -13.44 -3.50 2.93
N HIS A 75 -14.37 -3.38 3.87
CA HIS A 75 -14.79 -2.11 4.46
C HIS A 75 -13.69 -1.54 5.37
N GLY A 76 -13.16 -2.35 6.29
CA GLY A 76 -12.09 -1.96 7.20
C GLY A 76 -10.82 -1.52 6.46
N SER A 77 -10.47 -2.17 5.35
CA SER A 77 -9.30 -1.79 4.55
C SER A 77 -9.50 -0.44 3.87
N LEU A 78 -10.67 -0.17 3.28
CA LEU A 78 -10.97 1.10 2.61
C LEU A 78 -11.05 2.26 3.60
N MET A 79 -11.72 2.05 4.74
CA MET A 79 -11.92 3.08 5.75
C MET A 79 -10.66 3.33 6.59
N GLY A 80 -9.78 2.33 6.69
CA GLY A 80 -8.53 2.38 7.42
C GLY A 80 -7.32 2.82 6.60
N ALA A 81 -7.43 2.82 5.27
CA ALA A 81 -6.34 3.15 4.36
C ALA A 81 -5.75 4.53 4.64
N ARG A 82 -4.41 4.58 4.72
CA ARG A 82 -3.61 5.80 4.91
C ARG A 82 -2.44 5.80 3.94
N GLY A 83 -2.18 6.96 3.33
CA GLY A 83 -1.14 7.12 2.32
C GLY A 83 -1.36 6.24 1.09
N ASN A 84 -0.44 6.33 0.12
CA ASN A 84 -0.52 5.53 -1.10
C ASN A 84 -0.43 4.02 -0.82
N SER A 85 0.48 3.63 0.07
CA SER A 85 0.70 2.22 0.43
C SER A 85 -0.54 1.58 1.08
N GLY A 86 -1.19 2.26 2.03
CA GLY A 86 -2.42 1.79 2.66
C GLY A 86 -3.60 1.74 1.69
N VAL A 87 -3.72 2.72 0.78
CA VAL A 87 -4.79 2.76 -0.22
C VAL A 87 -4.63 1.63 -1.23
N ILE A 88 -3.43 1.35 -1.74
CA ILE A 88 -3.18 0.21 -2.65
C ILE A 88 -3.41 -1.11 -1.92
N LEU A 89 -2.90 -1.26 -0.69
CA LEU A 89 -3.14 -2.44 0.14
C LEU A 89 -4.64 -2.69 0.34
N SER A 90 -5.44 -1.63 0.50
CA SER A 90 -6.89 -1.76 0.65
C SER A 90 -7.56 -2.46 -0.54
N GLN A 91 -7.07 -2.20 -1.76
CA GLN A 91 -7.60 -2.78 -2.98
C GLN A 91 -7.12 -4.22 -3.19
N ILE A 92 -5.89 -4.51 -2.79
CA ILE A 92 -5.39 -5.89 -2.75
C ILE A 92 -6.31 -6.72 -1.85
N LEU A 93 -6.51 -6.28 -0.60
CA LEU A 93 -7.35 -6.99 0.37
C LEU A 93 -8.81 -7.10 -0.07
N ARG A 94 -9.36 -6.05 -0.70
CA ARG A 94 -10.72 -6.06 -1.25
C ARG A 94 -10.85 -7.05 -2.41
N GLY A 95 -9.89 -7.08 -3.33
CA GLY A 95 -9.87 -8.05 -4.44
C GLY A 95 -9.80 -9.49 -3.93
N VAL A 96 -8.99 -9.73 -2.90
CA VAL A 96 -8.95 -11.04 -2.22
C VAL A 96 -10.29 -11.37 -1.58
N ALA A 97 -10.79 -10.51 -0.69
CA ALA A 97 -11.98 -10.77 0.11
C ALA A 97 -13.25 -10.95 -0.75
N SER A 98 -13.45 -10.08 -1.75
CA SER A 98 -14.60 -10.18 -2.67
C SER A 98 -14.64 -11.49 -3.44
N THR A 99 -13.49 -11.97 -3.90
CA THR A 99 -13.38 -13.25 -4.60
C THR A 99 -13.53 -14.44 -3.65
N LEU A 100 -13.04 -14.31 -2.41
CA LEU A 100 -13.15 -15.37 -1.42
C LEU A 100 -14.58 -15.57 -0.89
N LYS A 101 -15.50 -14.61 -1.06
CA LYS A 101 -16.93 -14.82 -0.78
C LYS A 101 -17.58 -15.87 -1.67
N ASP A 102 -17.09 -16.04 -2.90
CA ASP A 102 -17.71 -16.97 -3.84
C ASP A 102 -17.41 -18.41 -3.47
N HIS A 103 -18.41 -19.20 -3.11
CA HIS A 103 -18.24 -20.57 -2.61
C HIS A 103 -17.92 -21.62 -3.69
N ALA A 104 -17.55 -21.20 -4.91
CA ALA A 104 -17.34 -22.07 -6.06
C ALA A 104 -15.85 -22.31 -6.35
N GLY A 105 -15.50 -23.54 -6.76
CA GLY A 105 -14.15 -23.92 -7.21
C GLY A 105 -13.30 -24.64 -6.17
N GLY A 106 -12.20 -25.26 -6.62
CA GLY A 106 -11.18 -25.85 -5.75
C GLY A 106 -10.39 -24.78 -5.00
N ALA A 107 -9.95 -25.08 -3.78
CA ALA A 107 -9.33 -24.10 -2.89
C ALA A 107 -8.13 -23.36 -3.50
N GLY A 108 -7.21 -24.06 -4.15
CA GLY A 108 -6.05 -23.44 -4.82
C GLY A 108 -6.46 -22.52 -5.97
N ARG A 109 -7.43 -22.94 -6.79
CA ARG A 109 -7.95 -22.13 -7.90
C ARG A 109 -8.61 -20.85 -7.42
N LYS A 110 -9.42 -20.95 -6.36
CA LYS A 110 -10.10 -19.80 -5.76
C LYS A 110 -9.11 -18.78 -5.21
N VAL A 111 -8.01 -19.23 -4.59
CA VAL A 111 -6.93 -18.32 -4.15
C VAL A 111 -6.19 -17.68 -5.32
N ALA A 112 -5.90 -18.42 -6.39
CA ALA A 112 -5.30 -17.84 -7.59
C ALA A 112 -6.18 -16.78 -8.26
N ASP A 113 -7.50 -17.02 -8.32
CA ASP A 113 -8.48 -16.06 -8.83
C ASP A 113 -8.54 -14.82 -7.90
N ALA A 114 -8.48 -15.01 -6.58
CA ALA A 114 -8.45 -13.93 -5.60
C ALA A 114 -7.20 -13.04 -5.73
N LEU A 115 -6.02 -13.63 -5.94
CA LEU A 115 -4.77 -12.89 -6.22
C LEU A 115 -4.85 -12.15 -7.56
N SER A 116 -5.49 -12.74 -8.58
CA SER A 116 -5.73 -12.08 -9.87
C SER A 116 -6.65 -10.85 -9.72
N ALA A 117 -7.70 -10.97 -8.90
CA ALA A 117 -8.59 -9.85 -8.58
C ALA A 117 -7.87 -8.77 -7.78
N ALA A 118 -7.01 -9.15 -6.84
CA ALA A 118 -6.16 -8.23 -6.08
C ALA A 118 -5.22 -7.42 -7.00
N SER A 119 -4.55 -8.09 -7.94
CA SER A 119 -3.73 -7.42 -8.97
C SER A 119 -4.56 -6.44 -9.80
N THR A 120 -5.71 -6.89 -10.32
CA THR A 120 -6.58 -6.04 -11.13
C THR A 120 -7.04 -4.79 -10.35
N GLY A 121 -7.48 -4.97 -9.10
CA GLY A 121 -7.91 -3.87 -8.24
C GLY A 121 -6.78 -2.89 -7.91
N ALA A 122 -5.58 -3.40 -7.62
CA ALA A 122 -4.41 -2.57 -7.33
C ALA A 122 -4.00 -1.69 -8.54
N TYR A 123 -4.00 -2.23 -9.76
CA TYR A 123 -3.72 -1.43 -10.96
C TYR A 123 -4.82 -0.40 -11.26
N GLN A 124 -6.09 -0.73 -11.02
CA GLN A 124 -7.21 0.18 -11.24
C GLN A 124 -7.31 1.33 -10.20
N ALA A 125 -6.65 1.15 -9.06
CA ALA A 125 -6.57 2.14 -7.98
C ALA A 125 -5.72 3.36 -8.38
N VAL A 126 -4.67 3.13 -9.16
CA VAL A 126 -3.61 4.10 -9.44
C VAL A 126 -3.82 4.68 -10.84
N MET A 127 -3.82 6.01 -10.95
CA MET A 127 -4.06 6.68 -12.25
C MET A 127 -2.94 6.47 -13.27
N LYS A 128 -1.69 6.41 -12.81
CA LYS A 128 -0.50 6.14 -13.61
C LYS A 128 0.29 4.99 -12.98
N PRO A 129 -0.09 3.71 -13.24
CA PRO A 129 0.62 2.55 -12.71
C PRO A 129 2.09 2.53 -13.14
N ILE A 130 3.00 2.29 -12.19
CA ILE A 130 4.44 2.24 -12.42
C ILE A 130 4.95 0.83 -12.09
N GLU A 131 5.64 0.20 -13.04
CA GLU A 131 6.34 -1.06 -12.81
C GLU A 131 7.61 -0.83 -11.97
N GLY A 132 8.05 -1.86 -11.24
CA GLY A 132 9.06 -1.73 -10.19
C GLY A 132 8.49 -1.30 -8.83
N THR A 133 7.16 -1.32 -8.68
CA THR A 133 6.46 -1.06 -7.41
C THR A 133 5.73 -2.32 -6.93
N ILE A 134 5.00 -2.22 -5.80
CA ILE A 134 4.04 -3.22 -5.31
C ILE A 134 3.15 -3.81 -6.41
N LEU A 135 2.79 -3.00 -7.42
CA LEU A 135 1.96 -3.44 -8.55
C LEU A 135 2.60 -4.59 -9.32
N THR A 136 3.91 -4.51 -9.62
CA THR A 136 4.67 -5.56 -10.29
C THR A 136 4.66 -6.84 -9.47
N VAL A 137 4.94 -6.74 -8.16
CA VAL A 137 5.02 -7.90 -7.27
C VAL A 137 3.68 -8.62 -7.17
N VAL A 138 2.59 -7.86 -7.01
CA VAL A 138 1.23 -8.44 -6.95
C VAL A 138 0.85 -9.10 -8.27
N ARG A 139 1.16 -8.47 -9.41
CA ARG A 139 0.88 -9.02 -10.75
C ARG A 139 1.61 -10.33 -10.99
N GLU A 140 2.92 -10.36 -10.74
CA GLU A 140 3.74 -11.55 -11.01
C GLU A 140 3.41 -12.70 -10.06
N SER A 141 3.13 -12.41 -8.78
CA SER A 141 2.58 -13.40 -7.85
C SER A 141 1.24 -13.98 -8.35
N ALA A 142 0.32 -13.14 -8.82
CA ALA A 142 -0.99 -13.58 -9.30
C ALA A 142 -0.89 -14.42 -10.58
N GLU A 143 -0.03 -14.03 -11.53
CA GLU A 143 0.24 -14.79 -12.74
C GLU A 143 0.80 -16.19 -12.42
N ALA A 144 1.77 -16.28 -11.52
CA ALA A 144 2.34 -17.55 -11.07
C ALA A 144 1.32 -18.43 -10.34
N ALA A 145 0.51 -17.84 -9.45
CA ALA A 145 -0.59 -18.55 -8.77
C ALA A 145 -1.57 -19.15 -9.80
N LYS A 146 -1.92 -18.37 -10.83
CA LYS A 146 -2.83 -18.78 -11.89
C LYS A 146 -2.27 -19.97 -12.68
N VAL A 147 -1.00 -19.93 -13.05
CA VAL A 147 -0.31 -21.04 -13.71
C VAL A 147 -0.28 -22.28 -12.82
N ALA A 148 0.05 -22.14 -11.53
CA ALA A 148 0.07 -23.23 -10.57
C ALA A 148 -1.32 -23.87 -10.35
N SER A 149 -2.39 -23.07 -10.47
CA SER A 149 -3.78 -23.54 -10.33
C SER A 149 -4.41 -24.12 -11.61
N ALA A 150 -3.62 -24.35 -12.66
CA ALA A 150 -4.13 -24.84 -13.94
C ALA A 150 -4.69 -26.27 -13.86
N SER A 151 -4.26 -27.08 -12.89
CA SER A 151 -4.81 -28.39 -12.61
C SER A 151 -5.87 -28.32 -11.50
N ASP A 152 -6.95 -29.09 -11.63
CA ASP A 152 -7.98 -29.22 -10.59
C ASP A 152 -7.45 -29.94 -9.33
N GLU A 153 -6.30 -30.60 -9.42
CA GLU A 153 -5.62 -31.28 -8.31
C GLU A 153 -4.60 -30.40 -7.57
N SER A 154 -4.36 -29.16 -8.04
CA SER A 154 -3.38 -28.27 -7.41
C SER A 154 -3.78 -27.90 -5.99
N SER A 155 -2.90 -28.19 -5.04
CA SER A 155 -3.13 -27.88 -3.64
C SER A 155 -3.04 -26.38 -3.36
N LEU A 156 -3.70 -25.95 -2.28
CA LEU A 156 -3.61 -24.57 -1.80
C LEU A 156 -2.15 -24.14 -1.54
N VAL A 157 -1.36 -25.03 -0.93
CA VAL A 157 0.05 -24.76 -0.61
C VAL A 157 0.89 -24.57 -1.88
N GLU A 158 0.72 -25.41 -2.90
CA GLU A 158 1.45 -25.28 -4.16
C GLU A 158 1.18 -23.93 -4.84
N VAL A 159 -0.09 -23.49 -4.85
CA VAL A 159 -0.47 -22.19 -5.41
C VAL A 159 0.14 -21.03 -4.62
N LEU A 160 0.07 -21.07 -3.29
CA LEU A 160 0.63 -20.02 -2.43
C LEU A 160 2.17 -19.96 -2.53
N ARG A 161 2.84 -21.11 -2.56
CA ARG A 161 4.31 -21.17 -2.76
C ARG A 161 4.71 -20.59 -4.11
N ALA A 162 4.03 -20.99 -5.19
CA ALA A 162 4.31 -20.44 -6.51
C ALA A 162 4.11 -18.92 -6.57
N ALA A 163 3.05 -18.40 -5.94
CA ALA A 163 2.80 -16.96 -5.84
C ALA A 163 3.90 -16.22 -5.06
N ARG A 164 4.30 -16.76 -3.91
CA ARG A 164 5.34 -16.17 -3.06
C ARG A 164 6.70 -16.19 -3.75
N ASP A 165 7.08 -17.31 -4.35
CA ASP A 165 8.39 -17.47 -4.95
C ASP A 165 8.55 -16.53 -6.17
N ALA A 166 7.51 -16.41 -7.01
CA ALA A 166 7.48 -15.42 -8.09
C ALA A 166 7.48 -13.99 -7.57
N GLY A 167 6.73 -13.70 -6.49
CA GLY A 167 6.74 -12.38 -5.87
C GLY A 167 8.11 -11.99 -5.31
N ARG A 168 8.86 -12.95 -4.73
CA ARG A 168 10.23 -12.73 -4.25
C ARG A 168 11.18 -12.39 -5.39
N GLU A 169 11.06 -13.08 -6.53
CA GLU A 169 11.83 -12.76 -7.74
C GLU A 169 11.46 -11.38 -8.29
N ALA A 170 10.16 -11.08 -8.39
CA ALA A 170 9.66 -9.78 -8.83
C ALA A 170 10.16 -8.64 -7.94
N LEU A 171 10.08 -8.80 -6.62
CA LEU A 171 10.56 -7.83 -5.65
C LEU A 171 12.06 -7.57 -5.81
N ALA A 172 12.86 -8.64 -5.90
CA ALA A 172 14.30 -8.53 -6.11
C ALA A 172 14.65 -7.83 -7.44
N ASN A 173 13.77 -7.89 -8.43
CA ASN A 173 13.93 -7.25 -9.73
C ASN A 173 13.38 -5.81 -9.78
N THR A 174 12.65 -5.33 -8.75
CA THR A 174 12.15 -3.94 -8.71
C THR A 174 13.22 -2.87 -8.95
N PRO A 175 14.48 -3.00 -8.48
CA PRO A 175 15.52 -2.01 -8.77
C PRO A 175 15.89 -1.94 -10.25
N GLU A 176 15.79 -3.04 -11.00
CA GLU A 176 16.07 -3.03 -12.44
C GLU A 176 14.94 -2.36 -13.26
N LEU A 177 13.76 -2.20 -12.66
CA LEU A 177 12.60 -1.58 -13.29
C LEU A 177 12.45 -0.10 -12.92
N LEU A 178 12.86 0.28 -11.70
CA LEU A 178 12.67 1.63 -11.17
C LEU A 178 14.01 2.22 -10.68
N PRO A 179 14.62 3.18 -11.42
CA PRO A 179 15.97 3.67 -11.15
C PRO A 179 16.21 4.20 -9.72
N VAL A 180 15.23 4.88 -9.12
CA VAL A 180 15.38 5.40 -7.75
C VAL A 180 15.62 4.30 -6.71
N LEU A 181 15.01 3.12 -6.90
CA LEU A 181 15.24 1.95 -6.04
C LEU A 181 16.68 1.42 -6.22
N LYS A 182 17.16 1.37 -7.47
CA LYS A 182 18.53 0.96 -7.80
C LYS A 182 19.58 1.88 -7.21
N ASP A 183 19.38 3.18 -7.34
CA ASP A 183 20.29 4.18 -6.83
C ASP A 183 20.36 4.14 -5.30
N ALA A 184 19.21 3.87 -4.65
CA ALA A 184 19.13 3.71 -3.19
C ALA A 184 19.61 2.32 -2.72
N GLY A 185 19.78 1.36 -3.62
CA GLY A 185 20.16 -0.01 -3.29
C GLY A 185 19.09 -0.76 -2.49
N VAL A 186 17.82 -0.39 -2.65
CA VAL A 186 16.66 -0.96 -1.94
C VAL A 186 15.69 -1.60 -2.92
N VAL A 187 14.82 -2.47 -2.43
CA VAL A 187 13.65 -2.97 -3.17
C VAL A 187 12.42 -2.12 -2.83
N ASP A 188 11.32 -2.31 -3.57
CA ASP A 188 10.06 -1.61 -3.28
C ASP A 188 9.47 -1.99 -1.90
N ALA A 189 9.25 -0.98 -1.05
CA ALA A 189 8.73 -1.17 0.30
C ALA A 189 7.32 -1.78 0.32
N GLY A 190 6.43 -1.35 -0.58
CA GLY A 190 5.07 -1.89 -0.66
C GLY A 190 5.06 -3.36 -1.11
N GLY A 191 5.90 -3.71 -2.07
CA GLY A 191 6.11 -5.07 -2.57
C GLY A 191 6.66 -6.00 -1.49
N ALA A 192 7.64 -5.53 -0.70
CA ALA A 192 8.13 -6.23 0.48
C ALA A 192 7.00 -6.47 1.49
N GLY A 193 6.19 -5.45 1.79
CA GLY A 193 5.03 -5.57 2.66
C GLY A 193 3.98 -6.56 2.14
N TYR A 194 3.73 -6.60 0.82
CA TYR A 194 2.82 -7.58 0.21
C TYR A 194 3.33 -9.02 0.31
N LEU A 195 4.64 -9.27 0.23
CA LEU A 195 5.16 -10.63 0.43
C LEU A 195 4.88 -11.17 1.82
N LEU A 196 4.85 -10.32 2.84
CA LEU A 196 4.48 -10.72 4.20
C LEU A 196 3.03 -11.25 4.28
N PHE A 197 2.13 -10.85 3.36
CA PHE A 197 0.80 -11.45 3.25
C PHE A 197 0.87 -12.90 2.77
N LEU A 198 1.69 -13.18 1.75
CA LEU A 198 1.87 -14.53 1.22
C LEU A 198 2.60 -15.44 2.22
N ASP A 199 3.61 -14.91 2.92
CA ASP A 199 4.29 -15.62 4.01
C ASP A 199 3.33 -15.91 5.17
N SER A 200 2.46 -14.96 5.53
CA SER A 200 1.42 -15.17 6.55
C SER A 200 0.38 -16.22 6.13
N ALA A 201 0.00 -16.24 4.84
CA ALA A 201 -0.87 -17.27 4.30
C ALA A 201 -0.25 -18.67 4.40
N LEU A 202 1.02 -18.82 4.01
CA LEU A 202 1.74 -20.10 4.11
C LEU A 202 2.00 -20.54 5.56
N HIS A 203 2.25 -19.59 6.46
CA HIS A 203 2.36 -19.87 7.88
C HIS A 203 1.08 -20.50 8.44
N VAL A 204 -0.08 -19.91 8.12
CA VAL A 204 -1.37 -20.43 8.60
C VAL A 204 -1.74 -21.75 7.92
N VAL A 205 -1.52 -21.86 6.61
CA VAL A 205 -1.93 -23.03 5.82
C VAL A 205 -1.02 -24.23 6.04
N ASP A 206 0.30 -24.06 6.11
CA ASP A 206 1.26 -25.16 6.13
C ASP A 206 2.22 -25.14 7.33
N GLY A 207 2.16 -24.09 8.17
CA GLY A 207 3.05 -23.95 9.33
C GLY A 207 4.48 -23.55 8.96
N GLU A 208 4.70 -22.99 7.76
CA GLU A 208 6.00 -22.43 7.40
C GLU A 208 6.41 -21.32 8.38
N GLU A 209 7.71 -21.18 8.63
CA GLU A 209 8.22 -20.11 9.51
C GLU A 209 8.03 -18.75 8.83
N LEU A 210 7.60 -17.76 9.64
CA LEU A 210 7.53 -16.38 9.18
C LEU A 210 8.96 -15.82 9.04
N PRO A 211 9.20 -14.89 8.10
CA PRO A 211 10.45 -14.16 8.06
C PRO A 211 10.62 -13.37 9.38
N GLU A 212 11.87 -13.29 9.83
CA GLU A 212 12.28 -12.39 10.90
C GLU A 212 12.66 -11.04 10.27
N PRO A 213 12.35 -9.92 10.94
CA PRO A 213 12.71 -8.60 10.45
C PRO A 213 14.23 -8.44 10.34
N ASP A 214 14.69 -7.77 9.29
CA ASP A 214 16.10 -7.46 9.10
C ASP A 214 16.45 -6.12 9.77
N ASP A 215 17.21 -6.21 10.85
CA ASP A 215 17.75 -5.06 11.57
C ASP A 215 19.04 -4.51 10.91
N ASP A 216 19.71 -5.30 10.04
CA ASP A 216 20.95 -4.96 9.35
C ASP A 216 20.68 -4.40 7.93
N GLY A 217 19.61 -3.61 7.80
CA GLY A 217 19.16 -3.03 6.55
C GLY A 217 20.20 -2.14 5.82
N PRO A 218 19.88 -1.69 4.59
CA PRO A 218 20.82 -0.94 3.76
C PRO A 218 21.39 0.28 4.48
N ALA A 219 22.65 0.61 4.18
CA ALA A 219 23.33 1.74 4.80
C ALA A 219 22.49 3.02 4.63
N LEU A 220 21.99 3.56 5.73
CA LEU A 220 21.12 4.74 5.77
C LEU A 220 21.71 5.92 4.98
N GLU A 221 23.03 6.08 4.99
CA GLU A 221 23.75 7.09 4.20
C GLU A 221 23.47 6.99 2.68
N LEU A 222 23.26 5.79 2.12
CA LEU A 222 22.98 5.62 0.70
C LEU A 222 21.55 6.08 0.37
N VAL A 223 20.59 5.74 1.23
CA VAL A 223 19.19 6.15 1.11
C VAL A 223 19.05 7.67 1.22
N GLU A 224 19.74 8.28 2.19
CA GLU A 224 19.77 9.74 2.38
C GLU A 224 20.38 10.47 1.19
N ASN A 225 21.48 9.96 0.64
CA ASN A 225 22.13 10.56 -0.52
C ASN A 225 21.23 10.56 -1.76
N VAL A 226 20.37 9.57 -1.93
CA VAL A 226 19.41 9.51 -3.05
C VAL A 226 18.24 10.45 -2.82
N ALA A 227 17.69 10.47 -1.60
CA ALA A 227 16.64 11.42 -1.22
C ALA A 227 17.09 12.88 -1.43
N MET A 228 18.33 13.23 -1.06
CA MET A 228 18.88 14.57 -1.28
C MET A 228 19.25 14.84 -2.75
N ARG A 229 19.81 13.86 -3.48
CA ARG A 229 20.16 14.07 -4.90
C ARG A 229 18.95 14.31 -5.78
N HIS A 230 17.86 13.59 -5.56
CA HIS A 230 16.63 13.84 -6.32
C HIS A 230 15.99 15.21 -6.01
N SER A 231 16.41 15.90 -4.94
CA SER A 231 15.97 17.27 -4.67
C SER A 231 16.80 18.36 -5.37
N ASP A 232 18.00 18.03 -5.90
CA ASP A 232 19.01 19.01 -6.35
C ASP A 232 19.37 18.93 -7.85
N VAL A 233 18.84 17.99 -8.65
CA VAL A 233 19.18 17.90 -10.09
C VAL A 233 18.27 18.80 -10.94
N GLU A 234 18.80 19.96 -11.35
CA GLU A 234 18.21 20.76 -12.44
C GLU A 234 18.24 19.98 -13.77
N GLY A 235 17.10 19.44 -14.22
CA GLY A 235 16.87 19.19 -15.65
C GLY A 235 16.32 17.84 -16.10
N GLU A 236 16.16 16.84 -15.23
CA GLU A 236 15.41 15.61 -15.55
C GLU A 236 14.44 15.33 -14.39
N LEU A 237 13.16 15.11 -14.71
CA LEU A 237 12.02 15.08 -13.77
C LEU A 237 12.22 14.13 -12.56
N ASP A 238 11.61 14.48 -11.43
CA ASP A 238 10.81 13.60 -10.54
C ASP A 238 11.43 13.10 -9.19
N VAL A 239 11.14 13.85 -8.12
CA VAL A 239 10.35 13.43 -6.94
C VAL A 239 9.26 14.49 -6.85
N SER A 240 7.98 14.11 -6.68
CA SER A 240 6.82 15.00 -6.89
C SER A 240 7.11 16.43 -6.44
N GLU A 241 7.22 17.40 -7.38
CA GLU A 241 7.32 18.84 -7.06
C GLU A 241 6.13 19.33 -6.20
N GLN A 242 5.16 18.45 -5.99
CA GLN A 242 4.00 18.58 -5.17
C GLN A 242 4.35 18.46 -3.69
N ARG A 243 4.21 19.57 -2.99
CA ARG A 243 4.51 19.69 -1.57
C ARG A 243 3.47 19.04 -0.66
N TYR A 244 2.21 19.03 -1.09
CA TYR A 244 1.11 18.60 -0.23
C TYR A 244 0.51 17.28 -0.67
N GLU A 245 0.18 16.46 0.31
CA GLU A 245 -0.73 15.35 0.17
C GLU A 245 -2.14 15.84 0.54
N VAL A 246 -3.12 15.62 -0.33
CA VAL A 246 -4.53 15.84 -0.01
C VAL A 246 -5.25 14.49 0.00
N MET A 247 -5.87 14.17 1.13
CA MET A 247 -6.68 12.97 1.29
C MET A 247 -8.07 13.29 1.81
N TYR A 248 -9.08 12.58 1.29
CA TYR A 248 -10.42 12.61 1.86
C TYR A 248 -11.24 11.40 1.42
N PHE A 249 -12.32 11.13 2.16
CA PHE A 249 -13.40 10.32 1.61
C PHE A 249 -14.33 11.19 0.79
N LEU A 250 -14.87 10.64 -0.28
CA LEU A 250 -15.75 11.33 -1.20
C LEU A 250 -17.03 10.54 -1.41
N ASP A 251 -18.15 11.17 -1.07
CA ASP A 251 -19.45 10.73 -1.60
C ASP A 251 -19.60 11.23 -3.02
N LEU A 252 -19.55 10.33 -3.98
CA LEU A 252 -19.73 10.64 -5.39
C LEU A 252 -20.29 9.41 -6.11
N VAL A 253 -21.34 9.61 -6.91
CA VAL A 253 -21.91 8.55 -7.73
C VAL A 253 -20.87 7.98 -8.70
N ASP A 254 -20.84 6.66 -8.86
CA ASP A 254 -19.80 5.95 -9.59
C ASP A 254 -19.61 6.45 -11.03
N ASP A 255 -20.70 6.82 -11.72
CA ASP A 255 -20.66 7.35 -13.08
C ASP A 255 -19.80 8.62 -13.24
N ARG A 256 -19.57 9.37 -12.14
CA ARG A 256 -18.78 10.61 -12.15
C ARG A 256 -17.33 10.42 -11.70
N ILE A 257 -16.95 9.22 -11.25
CA ILE A 257 -15.59 9.00 -10.74
C ILE A 257 -14.53 9.16 -11.84
N GLY A 258 -14.87 8.83 -13.09
CA GLY A 258 -14.00 9.04 -14.25
C GLY A 258 -13.66 10.52 -14.45
N ASP A 259 -14.66 11.38 -14.39
CA ASP A 259 -14.49 12.84 -14.53
C ASP A 259 -13.67 13.41 -13.36
N PHE A 260 -13.92 12.93 -12.14
CA PHE A 260 -13.14 13.31 -10.96
C PHE A 260 -11.66 12.97 -11.11
N ARG A 261 -11.37 11.73 -11.51
CA ARG A 261 -10.02 11.25 -11.79
C ARG A 261 -9.31 12.08 -12.86
N GLN A 262 -10.02 12.47 -13.92
CA GLN A 262 -9.47 13.30 -14.99
C GLN A 262 -9.06 14.69 -14.47
N ARG A 263 -9.90 15.34 -13.67
CA ARG A 263 -9.58 16.65 -13.09
C ARG A 263 -8.38 16.59 -12.17
N TRP A 264 -8.33 15.58 -11.31
CA TRP A 264 -7.17 15.35 -10.45
C TRP A 264 -5.88 15.14 -11.23
N ALA A 265 -5.93 14.43 -12.37
CA ALA A 265 -4.78 14.21 -13.24
C ALA A 265 -4.21 15.49 -13.89
N GLU A 266 -4.96 16.60 -13.87
CA GLU A 266 -4.51 17.90 -14.38
C GLU A 266 -3.74 18.72 -13.33
N ILE A 267 -3.93 18.44 -12.05
CA ILE A 267 -3.46 19.29 -10.94
C ILE A 267 -2.47 18.61 -9.99
N GLY A 268 -2.18 17.32 -10.20
CA GLY A 268 -1.26 16.59 -9.33
C GLY A 268 -0.79 15.25 -9.86
N ASP A 269 -0.04 14.56 -9.02
CA ASP A 269 0.53 13.25 -9.29
C ASP A 269 0.25 12.29 -8.12
N SER A 270 0.79 11.07 -8.23
CA SER A 270 0.65 10.03 -7.21
C SER A 270 -0.81 9.80 -6.80
N ILE A 271 -1.70 9.86 -7.80
CA ILE A 271 -3.14 9.85 -7.59
C ILE A 271 -3.63 8.41 -7.39
N VAL A 272 -4.31 8.20 -6.27
CA VAL A 272 -4.97 6.95 -5.94
C VAL A 272 -6.42 7.22 -5.53
N VAL A 273 -7.37 6.61 -6.25
CA VAL A 273 -8.81 6.80 -6.01
C VAL A 273 -9.51 5.46 -6.00
N VAL A 274 -9.96 5.04 -4.82
CA VAL A 274 -10.46 3.69 -4.61
C VAL A 274 -11.78 3.66 -3.86
N GLY A 275 -12.55 2.59 -4.02
CA GLY A 275 -13.89 2.49 -3.45
C GLY A 275 -14.90 2.02 -4.49
N GLY A 276 -16.11 2.51 -4.38
CA GLY A 276 -17.26 2.12 -5.19
C GLY A 276 -18.56 2.28 -4.39
N ASP A 277 -19.69 2.03 -5.04
CA ASP A 277 -21.01 2.12 -4.41
C ASP A 277 -21.29 3.50 -3.79
N GLY A 278 -20.80 4.55 -4.44
CA GLY A 278 -20.98 5.94 -4.03
C GLY A 278 -19.96 6.47 -3.01
N LEU A 279 -19.06 5.63 -2.48
CA LEU A 279 -18.05 6.04 -1.49
C LEU A 279 -16.63 5.76 -1.99
N TRP A 280 -15.80 6.80 -1.98
CA TRP A 280 -14.43 6.74 -2.44
C TRP A 280 -13.46 7.22 -1.36
N ASN A 281 -12.25 6.66 -1.33
CA ASN A 281 -11.09 7.16 -0.60
C ASN A 281 -10.11 7.68 -1.65
N CYS A 282 -9.77 8.96 -1.54
CA CYS A 282 -9.09 9.72 -2.57
C CYS A 282 -7.79 10.27 -1.99
N HIS A 283 -6.70 10.09 -2.73
CA HIS A 283 -5.35 10.56 -2.43
C HIS A 283 -4.74 11.23 -3.66
N ILE A 284 -4.16 12.41 -3.49
CA ILE A 284 -3.40 13.12 -4.52
C ILE A 284 -2.22 13.85 -3.89
N HIS A 285 -1.07 13.88 -4.57
CA HIS A 285 0.00 14.84 -4.28
C HIS A 285 -0.19 16.05 -5.18
N THR A 286 -0.32 17.24 -4.60
CA THR A 286 -0.56 18.49 -5.34
C THR A 286 -0.11 19.73 -4.56
N ASN A 287 0.25 20.79 -5.28
CA ASN A 287 0.40 22.15 -4.73
C ASN A 287 -0.93 22.94 -4.72
N GLU A 288 -1.93 22.45 -5.47
CA GLU A 288 -3.23 23.08 -5.70
C GLU A 288 -4.30 22.46 -4.77
N ILE A 289 -4.12 22.61 -3.45
CA ILE A 289 -5.01 22.03 -2.44
C ILE A 289 -6.48 22.44 -2.64
N GLY A 290 -6.71 23.71 -3.01
CA GLY A 290 -8.05 24.25 -3.29
C GLY A 290 -8.73 23.49 -4.43
N ASP A 291 -8.08 23.47 -5.59
CA ASP A 291 -8.58 22.80 -6.79
C ASP A 291 -8.82 21.30 -6.54
N ALA A 292 -7.96 20.65 -5.75
CA ALA A 292 -8.12 19.24 -5.40
C ALA A 292 -9.44 18.97 -4.64
N ILE A 293 -9.81 19.85 -3.71
CA ILE A 293 -11.06 19.73 -2.95
C ILE A 293 -12.26 20.21 -3.79
N GLU A 294 -12.10 21.30 -4.53
CA GLU A 294 -13.16 21.90 -5.36
C GLU A 294 -13.57 20.97 -6.51
N ALA A 295 -12.64 20.20 -7.07
CA ALA A 295 -12.93 19.21 -8.12
C ALA A 295 -14.03 18.23 -7.72
N ALA A 296 -14.09 17.82 -6.45
CA ALA A 296 -15.16 16.98 -5.92
C ALA A 296 -16.50 17.71 -5.85
N ILE A 297 -16.49 18.95 -5.33
CA ILE A 297 -17.70 19.77 -5.10
C ILE A 297 -18.39 20.10 -6.43
N GLU A 298 -17.60 20.47 -7.43
CA GLU A 298 -18.09 20.79 -8.77
C GLU A 298 -18.75 19.61 -9.49
N LEU A 299 -18.45 18.37 -9.07
CA LEU A 299 -19.09 17.14 -9.54
C LEU A 299 -20.26 16.71 -8.64
N ASP A 300 -20.85 17.63 -7.86
CA ASP A 300 -21.88 17.36 -6.85
C ASP A 300 -21.45 16.34 -5.78
N GLY A 301 -20.14 16.14 -5.62
CA GLY A 301 -19.56 15.26 -4.62
C GLY A 301 -19.48 15.92 -3.25
N ARG A 302 -19.36 15.10 -2.19
CA ARG A 302 -19.17 15.59 -0.81
C ARG A 302 -17.88 15.04 -0.22
N PRO A 303 -16.78 15.82 -0.25
CA PRO A 303 -15.56 15.42 0.45
C PRO A 303 -15.79 15.48 1.96
N ARG A 304 -15.25 14.51 2.70
CA ARG A 304 -15.35 14.41 4.16
C ARG A 304 -14.04 13.91 4.75
N LYS A 305 -13.78 14.27 6.01
CA LYS A 305 -12.52 13.96 6.72
C LYS A 305 -11.28 14.37 5.91
N ILE A 306 -11.31 15.60 5.39
CA ILE A 306 -10.22 16.15 4.59
C ILE A 306 -8.97 16.26 5.48
N ARG A 307 -7.87 15.69 5.00
CA ARG A 307 -6.53 15.79 5.57
C ARG A 307 -5.63 16.40 4.51
N VAL A 308 -4.81 17.36 4.93
CA VAL A 308 -3.75 17.93 4.12
C VAL A 308 -2.46 17.79 4.90
N THR A 309 -1.47 17.14 4.30
CA THR A 309 -0.15 16.89 4.91
C THR A 309 0.90 17.62 4.09
N ASP A 310 1.87 18.25 4.75
CA ASP A 310 3.05 18.83 4.09
C ASP A 310 4.15 17.77 4.03
N LEU A 311 4.37 17.20 2.85
CA LEU A 311 5.30 16.09 2.64
C LEU A 311 6.75 16.52 2.88
N PHE A 312 7.08 17.80 2.67
CA PHE A 312 8.42 18.33 2.88
C PHE A 312 8.73 18.48 4.37
N GLU A 313 7.74 18.89 5.16
CA GLU A 313 7.86 18.88 6.62
C GLU A 313 7.96 17.45 7.16
N GLU A 314 7.16 16.51 6.65
CA GLU A 314 7.18 15.10 7.07
C GLU A 314 8.54 14.44 6.80
N VAL A 315 9.10 14.61 5.59
CA VAL A 315 10.46 14.12 5.26
C VAL A 315 11.53 14.76 6.16
N ALA A 316 11.41 16.05 6.48
CA ALA A 316 12.37 16.74 7.33
C ALA A 316 12.31 16.27 8.80
N GLU A 317 11.11 16.02 9.32
CA GLU A 317 10.88 15.45 10.64
C GLU A 317 11.45 14.03 10.73
N GLU A 318 11.18 13.18 9.73
CA GLU A 318 11.73 11.83 9.62
C GLU A 318 13.25 11.82 9.54
N HIS A 319 13.85 12.70 8.72
CA HIS A 319 15.29 12.86 8.69
C HIS A 319 15.86 13.26 10.06
N THR A 320 15.18 14.16 10.77
CA THR A 320 15.61 14.56 12.12
C THR A 320 15.55 13.38 13.08
N HIS A 321 14.44 12.63 13.09
CA HIS A 321 14.28 11.43 13.91
C HIS A 321 15.36 10.37 13.63
N ARG A 322 15.67 10.10 12.36
CA ARG A 322 16.73 9.16 11.98
C ARG A 322 18.11 9.61 12.48
N VAL A 323 18.43 10.90 12.34
CA VAL A 323 19.70 11.46 12.84
C VAL A 323 19.79 11.34 14.38
N GLU A 324 18.70 11.57 15.10
CA GLU A 324 18.67 11.44 16.57
C GLU A 324 18.89 10.00 17.04
N GLU A 325 18.24 9.03 16.38
CA GLU A 325 18.46 7.61 16.67
C GLU A 325 19.92 7.21 16.43
N MET A 326 20.56 7.77 15.40
CA MET A 326 21.93 7.43 15.01
C MET A 326 22.99 8.10 15.90
N MET A 327 22.79 9.38 16.26
CA MET A 327 23.75 10.18 17.02
C MET A 327 23.56 10.08 18.54
N GLY A 328 22.38 9.64 19.01
CA GLY A 328 22.03 9.61 20.43
C GLY A 328 21.93 11.01 21.06
N GLU A 329 21.89 12.07 20.22
CA GLU A 329 21.80 13.47 20.62
C GLU A 329 20.63 14.13 19.89
N HIS A 330 19.86 14.94 20.62
CA HIS A 330 18.75 15.71 20.05
C HIS A 330 19.29 16.80 19.13
N VAL A 331 19.02 16.68 17.83
CA VAL A 331 19.36 17.72 16.84
C VAL A 331 18.10 18.55 16.62
N PRO A 332 18.05 19.82 17.08
CA PRO A 332 16.84 20.62 16.94
C PRO A 332 16.51 20.78 15.45
N ALA A 333 15.32 20.31 15.05
CA ALA A 333 14.76 20.53 13.73
C ALA A 333 14.81 22.03 13.41
N ARG A 334 15.54 22.41 12.37
CA ARG A 334 15.43 23.77 11.83
C ARG A 334 14.14 23.84 11.03
N ALA A 335 13.01 24.10 11.70
CA ALA A 335 11.73 24.31 11.05
C ALA A 335 11.88 25.32 9.88
N GLY A 336 11.68 24.84 8.65
CA GLY A 336 11.65 25.65 7.42
C GLY A 336 12.98 26.18 6.89
N ALA A 337 14.15 25.84 7.47
CA ALA A 337 15.42 26.32 6.92
C ALA A 337 15.88 25.43 5.76
N GLY A 338 15.59 25.84 4.53
CA GLY A 338 16.00 25.14 3.30
C GLY A 338 14.84 24.51 2.53
N LEU A 339 13.63 24.49 3.11
CA LEU A 339 12.43 24.09 2.38
C LEU A 339 12.03 25.18 1.36
N PRO A 340 11.46 24.80 0.20
CA PRO A 340 10.90 25.77 -0.73
C PRO A 340 9.81 26.61 -0.03
N PRO A 341 9.57 27.85 -0.50
CA PRO A 341 8.60 28.75 0.12
C PRO A 341 7.18 28.15 0.10
N VAL A 342 6.44 28.34 1.20
CA VAL A 342 5.02 27.98 1.32
C VAL A 342 4.22 28.88 0.39
N THR A 343 3.62 28.32 -0.67
CA THR A 343 2.79 29.07 -1.63
C THR A 343 1.29 28.98 -1.32
N THR A 344 0.88 27.95 -0.57
CA THR A 344 -0.52 27.67 -0.21
C THR A 344 -0.64 27.50 1.29
N ALA A 345 -1.67 28.10 1.92
CA ALA A 345 -1.94 27.95 3.34
C ALA A 345 -3.38 27.44 3.56
N VAL A 346 -3.54 26.38 4.35
CA VAL A 346 -4.86 25.85 4.72
C VAL A 346 -5.37 26.59 5.95
N VAL A 347 -6.45 27.35 5.80
CA VAL A 347 -7.15 28.00 6.92
C VAL A 347 -8.45 27.24 7.15
N ALA A 348 -8.49 26.42 8.20
CA ALA A 348 -9.75 25.83 8.66
C ALA A 348 -10.61 26.93 9.31
N VAL A 349 -11.81 27.16 8.76
CA VAL A 349 -12.81 28.11 9.27
C VAL A 349 -13.97 27.36 9.88
#